data_AF-B4PQQ2-F1
#
_entry.id   AF-B4PQQ2-F1
#
_cell.length_a   1.000
_cell.length_b   1.000
_cell.length_c   1.000
_cell.angle_alpha   90.00
_cell.angle_beta   90.00
_cell.angle_gamma   90.00
#
_symmetry.space_group_name_H-M   'P 1'
#
loop_
_entity.id
_entity.type
_entity.pdbx_description
1 polymer ?
#
loop_
_entity_poly.entity_id
_entity_poly.type
_entity_poly.pdbx_seq_one_letter_code
_entity_poly.pdbx_strand_id
1 'polypeptide(L)'
;MRILITCILSILGLDYSASMWVKKYVENYHRPTYYNRAHRTKDHVDYNREALEERDKPKEAEVHERLPFDATRDLSYYVNVLNEGSVICAGALISRRMVVTSTHCFPPRRYDVLYEYTANHLSVLTGKEFADSPEPHKVLGFFMPFNKKERRTNHVALLGLANKLDRDQYRYIPLQRKKPQEGDDVKMAYYGPPKYQIRLYDTRVLDFARCQIYYSLKEVFTISTIEPDLICVRNKRHSKKTTCSTRPGDPLLVDNKLAAINIYGEHCDEDDDSTNMDIYLPIRTVIPFIQTATDALRAFTGSGPFNESHANALTPLLESLIKRSPNVYVGGALPEIPFDDPINGGPDRQAKNPIDDHVASVLDYY
;
A
#
# COMPACT_ATOMS: atom_id res chain seq x y z
N MET A 1 29.12 70.77 35.03
CA MET A 1 29.23 69.39 34.49
C MET A 1 27.96 68.55 34.67
N ARG A 2 27.24 68.57 35.81
CA ARG A 2 26.04 67.72 35.99
C ARG A 2 24.87 68.04 35.04
N ILE A 3 24.63 69.31 34.72
CA ILE A 3 23.52 69.73 33.83
C ILE A 3 23.71 69.22 32.39
N LEU A 4 24.96 69.13 31.94
CA LEU A 4 25.29 68.72 30.58
C LEU A 4 25.05 67.21 30.38
N ILE A 5 25.32 66.41 31.41
CA ILE A 5 25.09 64.95 31.41
C ILE A 5 23.59 64.66 31.41
N THR A 6 22.79 65.41 32.18
CA THR A 6 21.33 65.23 32.21
C THR A 6 20.69 65.56 30.87
N CYS A 7 21.11 66.64 30.19
CA CYS A 7 20.58 66.99 28.87
C CYS A 7 20.94 65.94 27.81
N ILE A 8 22.15 65.39 27.83
CA ILE A 8 22.57 64.34 26.88
C ILE A 8 21.74 63.06 27.07
N LEU A 9 21.49 62.65 28.32
CA LEU A 9 20.66 61.47 28.60
C LEU A 9 19.19 61.66 28.19
N SER A 10 18.65 62.87 28.33
CA SER A 10 17.29 63.18 27.86
C SER A 10 17.16 63.14 26.35
N ILE A 11 18.16 63.63 25.61
CA ILE A 11 18.19 63.59 24.15
C ILE A 11 18.29 62.14 23.66
N LEU A 12 19.20 61.34 24.24
CA LEU A 12 19.33 59.92 23.90
C LEU A 12 18.07 59.10 24.24
N GLY A 13 17.36 59.43 25.33
CA GLY A 13 16.11 58.78 25.69
C GLY A 13 14.95 59.08 24.74
N LEU A 14 14.89 60.31 24.21
CA LEU A 14 13.89 60.71 23.22
C LEU A 14 14.15 60.07 21.84
N ASP A 15 15.42 59.98 21.42
CA ASP A 15 15.78 59.28 20.17
C ASP A 15 15.48 57.78 20.27
N TYR A 16 15.72 57.14 21.42
CA TYR A 16 15.43 55.72 21.60
C TYR A 16 13.91 55.42 21.57
N SER A 17 13.10 56.30 22.17
CA SER A 17 11.64 56.13 22.17
C SER A 17 11.00 56.48 20.82
N ALA A 18 11.51 57.47 20.08
CA ALA A 18 11.12 57.73 18.69
C ALA A 18 11.52 56.57 17.75
N SER A 19 12.69 55.96 17.96
CA SER A 19 13.17 54.81 17.18
C SER A 19 12.32 53.55 17.35
N MET A 20 11.74 53.32 18.54
CA MET A 20 10.82 52.21 18.77
C MET A 20 9.42 52.45 18.16
N TRP A 21 8.98 53.71 18.07
CA TRP A 21 7.70 54.05 17.42
C TRP A 21 7.76 54.03 15.88
N VAL A 22 8.96 54.13 15.29
CA VAL A 22 9.17 54.12 13.83
C VAL A 22 9.29 52.69 13.24
N LYS A 23 9.16 51.61 14.03
CA LYS A 23 9.12 50.22 13.52
C LYS A 23 7.75 49.52 13.64
N LYS A 24 6.68 50.30 13.58
CA LYS A 24 5.36 49.80 13.17
C LYS A 24 4.92 50.47 11.86
N TYR A 25 5.86 50.60 10.92
CA TYR A 25 5.45 50.76 9.52
C TYR A 25 4.72 49.48 9.14
N VAL A 26 3.43 49.62 8.89
CA VAL A 26 2.67 48.69 8.08
C VAL A 26 3.38 48.68 6.73
N GLU A 27 4.29 47.73 6.53
CA GLU A 27 4.79 47.38 5.21
C GLU A 27 3.59 46.78 4.45
N ASN A 28 2.70 47.65 3.99
CA ASN A 28 1.78 47.33 2.92
C ASN A 28 2.67 47.13 1.69
N TYR A 29 3.14 45.91 1.48
CA TYR A 29 3.75 45.48 0.23
C TYR A 29 2.70 45.57 -0.89
N HIS A 30 2.37 46.77 -1.33
CA HIS A 30 1.73 46.99 -2.61
C HIS A 30 2.78 46.77 -3.68
N ARG A 31 2.98 45.50 -4.07
CA ARG A 31 3.52 45.24 -5.40
C ARG A 31 2.48 45.76 -6.40
N PRO A 32 2.87 46.40 -7.52
CA PRO A 32 1.94 46.77 -8.57
C PRO A 32 1.17 45.52 -8.99
N THR A 33 -0.13 45.48 -8.72
CA THR A 33 -0.99 44.40 -9.20
C THR A 33 -0.97 44.47 -10.72
N TYR A 34 -0.31 43.49 -11.35
CA TYR A 34 -0.43 43.30 -12.79
C TYR A 34 -1.88 42.92 -13.05
N TYR A 35 -2.69 43.89 -13.47
CA TYR A 35 -4.13 43.74 -13.63
C TYR A 35 -4.40 42.90 -14.88
N ASN A 36 -4.30 41.58 -14.75
CA ASN A 36 -4.73 40.66 -15.78
C ASN A 36 -6.25 40.55 -15.71
N ARG A 37 -6.96 41.00 -16.75
CA ARG A 37 -8.44 40.98 -16.83
C ARG A 37 -9.05 39.57 -16.70
N ALA A 38 -8.23 38.52 -16.86
CA ALA A 38 -8.64 37.13 -16.68
C ALA A 38 -8.52 36.62 -15.22
N HIS A 39 -7.90 37.38 -14.32
CA HIS A 39 -7.70 36.97 -12.92
C HIS A 39 -8.89 37.41 -12.06
N ARG A 40 -9.57 36.47 -11.40
CA ARG A 40 -10.71 36.79 -10.52
C ARG A 40 -10.17 37.26 -9.17
N THR A 41 -10.82 38.27 -8.58
CA THR A 41 -10.46 38.86 -7.27
C THR A 41 -10.38 37.84 -6.13
N LYS A 42 -11.16 36.77 -6.20
CA LYS A 42 -11.13 35.65 -5.24
C LYS A 42 -9.83 34.82 -5.25
N ASP A 43 -9.04 34.91 -6.32
CA ASP A 43 -7.79 34.17 -6.49
C ASP A 43 -6.57 35.05 -6.15
N HIS A 44 -6.81 36.26 -5.61
CA HIS A 44 -5.74 37.09 -5.07
C HIS A 44 -5.28 36.54 -3.73
N VAL A 45 -3.98 36.33 -3.60
CA VAL A 45 -3.35 36.08 -2.31
C VAL A 45 -3.42 37.38 -1.52
N ASP A 46 -4.11 37.37 -0.38
CA ASP A 46 -4.07 38.47 0.56
C ASP A 46 -2.71 38.47 1.26
N TYR A 47 -1.91 39.50 1.01
CA TYR A 47 -0.59 39.69 1.61
C TYR A 47 -0.65 40.45 2.93
N ASN A 48 -1.84 40.69 3.48
CA ASN A 48 -1.97 41.21 4.82
C ASN A 48 -1.27 40.25 5.79
N ARG A 49 -0.46 40.82 6.71
CA ARG A 49 0.35 40.06 7.67
C ARG A 49 -0.51 39.07 8.46
N GLU A 50 -1.70 39.49 8.87
CA GLU A 50 -2.65 38.63 9.59
C GLU A 50 -3.12 37.44 8.73
N ALA A 51 -3.40 37.66 7.44
CA ALA A 51 -3.79 36.61 6.51
C ALA A 51 -2.64 35.62 6.21
N LEU A 52 -1.40 36.12 6.15
CA LEU A 52 -0.21 35.27 6.02
C LEU A 52 0.07 34.48 7.30
N GLU A 53 -0.04 35.11 8.47
CA GLU A 53 0.08 34.45 9.77
C GLU A 53 -1.03 33.40 9.98
N GLU A 54 -2.26 33.64 9.52
CA GLU A 54 -3.34 32.63 9.51
C GLU A 54 -3.12 31.52 8.51
N ARG A 55 -2.55 31.81 7.33
CA ARG A 55 -2.17 30.79 6.34
C ARG A 55 -1.07 29.87 6.89
N ASP A 56 -0.12 30.45 7.61
CA ASP A 56 1.06 29.76 8.13
C ASP A 56 0.79 29.13 9.52
N LYS A 57 -0.33 29.48 10.18
CA LYS A 57 -0.83 28.74 11.34
C LYS A 57 -1.13 27.30 10.89
N PRO A 58 -0.49 26.29 11.50
CA PRO A 58 -0.86 24.91 11.23
C PRO A 58 -2.34 24.78 11.60
N LYS A 59 -3.19 24.45 10.62
CA LYS A 59 -4.57 24.09 10.91
C LYS A 59 -4.51 23.01 11.98
N GLU A 60 -5.17 23.25 13.11
CA GLU A 60 -5.34 22.21 14.12
C GLU A 60 -5.90 20.99 13.39
N ALA A 61 -5.07 19.95 13.30
CA ALA A 61 -5.50 18.73 12.66
C ALA A 61 -6.64 18.21 13.54
N GLU A 62 -7.87 18.33 13.08
CA GLU A 62 -9.01 17.71 13.75
C GLU A 62 -8.66 16.22 13.92
N VAL A 63 -8.30 15.85 15.15
CA VAL A 63 -7.99 14.47 15.50
C VAL A 63 -9.32 13.76 15.59
N HIS A 64 -9.87 13.41 14.43
CA HIS A 64 -10.97 12.46 14.35
C HIS A 64 -10.42 11.12 14.81
N GLU A 65 -10.66 10.76 16.08
CA GLU A 65 -10.40 9.41 16.60
C GLU A 65 -11.25 8.42 15.83
N ARG A 66 -10.66 7.86 14.77
CA ARG A 66 -11.32 6.84 13.99
C ARG A 66 -11.26 5.52 14.73
N LEU A 67 -12.41 4.86 14.79
CA LEU A 67 -12.50 3.50 15.30
C LEU A 67 -11.49 2.59 14.59
N PRO A 68 -10.89 1.63 15.29
CA PRO A 68 -10.05 0.60 14.70
C PRO A 68 -10.75 -0.08 13.52
N PHE A 69 -9.94 -0.52 12.55
CA PHE A 69 -10.46 -1.23 11.39
C PHE A 69 -11.16 -2.53 11.81
N ASP A 70 -12.35 -2.75 11.28
CA ASP A 70 -13.14 -3.95 11.51
C ASP A 70 -13.67 -4.49 10.18
N ALA A 71 -13.26 -5.70 9.80
CA ALA A 71 -13.62 -6.30 8.52
C ALA A 71 -15.12 -6.64 8.38
N THR A 72 -15.87 -6.66 9.48
CA THR A 72 -17.34 -6.85 9.46
C THR A 72 -18.09 -5.57 9.08
N ARG A 73 -17.53 -4.41 9.43
CA ARG A 73 -18.14 -3.08 9.22
C ARG A 73 -17.55 -2.35 8.03
N ASP A 74 -16.23 -2.42 7.87
CA ASP A 74 -15.45 -1.55 6.99
C ASP A 74 -15.28 -2.16 5.59
N LEU A 75 -16.38 -2.59 4.95
CA LEU A 75 -16.39 -3.46 3.75
C LEU A 75 -15.66 -2.95 2.49
N SER A 76 -15.25 -1.68 2.46
CA SER A 76 -14.48 -1.12 1.34
C SER A 76 -13.11 -1.78 1.12
N TYR A 77 -12.60 -2.54 2.10
CA TYR A 77 -11.35 -3.28 1.93
C TYR A 77 -11.48 -4.41 0.91
N TYR A 78 -12.65 -5.02 0.79
CA TYR A 78 -12.89 -6.07 -0.19
C TYR A 78 -13.08 -5.41 -1.55
N VAL A 79 -12.42 -5.91 -2.59
CA VAL A 79 -12.41 -5.26 -3.90
C VAL A 79 -12.79 -6.27 -4.97
N ASN A 80 -13.65 -5.85 -5.89
CA ASN A 80 -13.82 -6.53 -7.17
C ASN A 80 -12.86 -5.90 -8.17
N VAL A 81 -12.08 -6.74 -8.85
CA VAL A 81 -11.20 -6.35 -9.95
C VAL A 81 -11.95 -6.57 -11.25
N LEU A 82 -12.00 -5.54 -12.08
CA LEU A 82 -12.72 -5.53 -13.34
C LEU A 82 -11.73 -5.41 -14.49
N ASN A 83 -12.00 -6.14 -15.57
CA ASN A 83 -11.36 -5.95 -16.87
C ASN A 83 -12.44 -5.60 -17.88
N GLU A 84 -12.31 -4.44 -18.54
CA GLU A 84 -13.30 -3.93 -19.50
C GLU A 84 -14.73 -3.90 -18.92
N GLY A 85 -14.86 -3.59 -17.63
CA GLY A 85 -16.14 -3.50 -16.92
C GLY A 85 -16.71 -4.85 -16.43
N SER A 86 -16.06 -5.97 -16.72
CA SER A 86 -16.47 -7.29 -16.23
C SER A 86 -15.64 -7.69 -15.01
N VAL A 87 -16.29 -8.16 -13.94
CA VAL A 87 -15.59 -8.65 -12.75
C VAL A 87 -14.83 -9.94 -13.10
N ILE A 88 -13.50 -9.88 -12.99
CA ILE A 88 -12.63 -11.03 -13.25
C ILE A 88 -12.15 -11.69 -11.96
N CYS A 89 -12.02 -10.93 -10.88
CA CYS A 89 -11.45 -11.40 -9.62
C CYS A 89 -11.89 -10.60 -8.41
N ALA A 90 -11.55 -11.12 -7.23
CA ALA A 90 -11.57 -10.39 -5.98
C ALA A 90 -10.18 -9.81 -5.65
N GLY A 91 -10.10 -9.06 -4.56
CA GLY A 91 -8.87 -8.47 -4.07
C GLY A 91 -9.07 -7.77 -2.73
N ALA A 92 -7.98 -7.22 -2.21
CA ALA A 92 -7.99 -6.44 -0.99
C ALA A 92 -7.33 -5.06 -1.18
N LEU A 93 -8.03 -4.01 -0.77
CA LEU A 93 -7.49 -2.66 -0.66
C LEU A 93 -6.55 -2.62 0.55
N ILE A 94 -5.25 -2.44 0.31
CA ILE A 94 -4.18 -2.44 1.34
C ILE A 94 -3.63 -1.04 1.63
N SER A 95 -3.99 -0.06 0.80
CA SER A 95 -3.81 1.36 1.06
C SER A 95 -4.86 2.16 0.29
N ARG A 96 -4.93 3.48 0.48
CA ARG A 96 -5.82 4.36 -0.31
C ARG A 96 -5.57 4.35 -1.83
N ARG A 97 -4.51 3.70 -2.30
CA ARG A 97 -4.13 3.68 -3.73
C ARG A 97 -3.60 2.33 -4.21
N MET A 98 -3.70 1.28 -3.40
CA MET A 98 -3.10 -0.02 -3.75
C MET A 98 -4.06 -1.15 -3.41
N VAL A 99 -4.29 -2.02 -4.37
CA VAL A 99 -5.06 -3.26 -4.24
C VAL A 99 -4.14 -4.45 -4.50
N VAL A 100 -4.28 -5.50 -3.69
CA VAL A 100 -3.62 -6.80 -3.91
C VAL A 100 -4.62 -7.84 -4.40
N THR A 101 -4.21 -8.67 -5.36
CA THR A 101 -5.03 -9.73 -5.96
C THR A 101 -4.14 -10.88 -6.45
N SER A 102 -4.72 -11.94 -7.02
CA SER A 102 -4.00 -13.09 -7.57
C SER A 102 -3.55 -12.86 -9.02
N THR A 103 -2.41 -13.42 -9.43
CA THR A 103 -2.01 -13.43 -10.85
C THR A 103 -2.84 -14.38 -11.71
N HIS A 104 -3.48 -15.39 -11.10
CA HIS A 104 -4.36 -16.32 -11.84
C HIS A 104 -5.62 -15.65 -12.41
N CYS A 105 -5.89 -14.42 -11.99
CA CYS A 105 -6.88 -13.53 -12.60
C CYS A 105 -6.53 -13.12 -14.04
N PHE A 106 -5.26 -13.24 -14.41
CA PHE A 106 -4.71 -12.71 -15.65
C PHE A 106 -4.04 -13.83 -16.47
N PRO A 107 -4.77 -14.90 -16.84
CA PRO A 107 -4.18 -16.01 -17.56
C PRO A 107 -3.71 -15.56 -18.95
N PRO A 108 -2.51 -16.00 -19.41
CA PRO A 108 -2.08 -15.71 -20.77
C PRO A 108 -3.02 -16.42 -21.76
N ARG A 109 -3.60 -15.67 -22.70
CA ARG A 109 -4.42 -16.28 -23.75
C ARG A 109 -3.51 -17.02 -24.73
N ARG A 110 -3.60 -18.37 -24.74
CA ARG A 110 -2.75 -19.25 -25.56
C ARG A 110 -2.81 -19.00 -27.07
N TYR A 111 -3.81 -18.27 -27.56
CA TYR A 111 -4.07 -18.07 -28.99
C TYR A 111 -4.12 -16.60 -29.43
N ASP A 112 -3.99 -15.65 -28.50
CA ASP A 112 -4.13 -14.23 -28.82
C ASP A 112 -3.00 -13.42 -28.17
N VAL A 113 -1.91 -13.27 -28.92
CA VAL A 113 -0.69 -12.57 -28.51
C VAL A 113 -0.94 -11.06 -28.31
N LEU A 114 -2.11 -10.56 -28.69
CA LEU A 114 -2.50 -9.16 -28.58
C LEU A 114 -3.34 -8.85 -27.33
N TYR A 115 -3.88 -9.87 -26.66
CA TYR A 115 -4.65 -9.67 -25.42
C TYR A 115 -3.72 -9.59 -24.21
N GLU A 116 -3.08 -8.44 -24.07
CA GLU A 116 -2.30 -8.08 -22.88
C GLU A 116 -3.19 -7.39 -21.85
N TYR A 117 -3.15 -7.85 -20.60
CA TYR A 117 -3.77 -7.12 -19.50
C TYR A 117 -2.97 -5.85 -19.23
N THR A 118 -3.55 -4.70 -19.56
CA THR A 118 -2.94 -3.40 -19.32
C THR A 118 -3.71 -2.64 -18.24
N ALA A 119 -3.02 -1.77 -17.51
CA ALA A 119 -3.64 -0.94 -16.47
C ALA A 119 -4.86 -0.16 -16.98
N ASN A 120 -4.85 0.28 -18.25
CA ASN A 120 -5.92 1.05 -18.87
C ASN A 120 -7.24 0.28 -19.01
N HIS A 121 -7.19 -1.05 -19.10
CA HIS A 121 -8.39 -1.89 -19.21
C HIS A 121 -8.88 -2.35 -17.84
N LEU A 122 -8.10 -2.11 -16.78
CA LEU A 122 -8.40 -2.52 -15.43
C LEU A 122 -9.06 -1.39 -14.63
N SER A 123 -10.07 -1.77 -13.86
CA SER A 123 -10.70 -0.90 -12.87
C SER A 123 -11.08 -1.70 -11.64
N VAL A 124 -11.43 -1.00 -10.56
CA VAL A 124 -11.81 -1.64 -9.31
C VAL A 124 -13.09 -1.04 -8.74
N LEU A 125 -13.91 -1.88 -8.12
CA LEU A 125 -15.04 -1.47 -7.30
C LEU A 125 -14.85 -2.01 -5.89
N THR A 126 -15.00 -1.14 -4.89
CA THR A 126 -14.92 -1.59 -3.50
C THR A 126 -16.20 -2.29 -3.06
N GLY A 127 -16.13 -3.07 -2.00
CA GLY A 127 -17.25 -3.82 -1.44
C GLY A 127 -18.41 -2.95 -0.99
N LYS A 128 -18.13 -1.68 -0.64
CA LYS A 128 -19.12 -0.67 -0.29
C LYS A 128 -19.93 -0.22 -1.50
N GLU A 129 -19.32 -0.22 -2.68
CA GLU A 129 -19.86 0.39 -3.91
C GLU A 129 -20.58 -0.61 -4.80
N PHE A 130 -20.33 -1.90 -4.62
CA PHE A 130 -20.77 -2.93 -5.56
C PHE A 130 -22.29 -2.95 -5.79
N ALA A 131 -23.08 -2.66 -4.75
CA ALA A 131 -24.54 -2.61 -4.85
C ALA A 131 -25.06 -1.35 -5.58
N ASP A 132 -24.30 -0.25 -5.52
CA ASP A 132 -24.73 1.07 -5.99
C ASP A 132 -24.29 1.36 -7.44
N SER A 133 -23.50 0.46 -8.05
CA SER A 133 -22.97 0.58 -9.42
C SER A 133 -22.35 1.95 -9.77
N PRO A 134 -21.45 2.52 -8.94
CA PRO A 134 -20.81 3.79 -9.27
C PRO A 134 -19.76 3.61 -10.37
N GLU A 135 -19.19 4.73 -10.84
CA GLU A 135 -18.06 4.70 -11.74
C GLU A 135 -16.87 3.94 -11.10
N PRO A 136 -16.34 2.88 -11.74
CA PRO A 136 -15.21 2.13 -11.20
C PRO A 136 -13.93 2.97 -11.10
N HIS A 137 -13.15 2.74 -10.04
CA HIS A 137 -11.86 3.41 -9.85
C HIS A 137 -10.84 2.89 -10.87
N LYS A 138 -10.31 3.78 -11.70
CA LYS A 138 -9.34 3.44 -12.75
C LYS A 138 -8.00 3.00 -12.16
N VAL A 139 -7.36 2.03 -12.81
CA VAL A 139 -6.00 1.58 -12.48
C VAL A 139 -4.99 2.36 -13.33
N LEU A 140 -3.92 2.83 -12.70
CA LEU A 140 -2.79 3.52 -13.34
C LEU A 140 -1.54 2.63 -13.43
N GLY A 141 -1.35 1.75 -12.45
CA GLY A 141 -0.21 0.84 -12.39
C GLY A 141 -0.66 -0.60 -12.23
N PHE A 142 -0.07 -1.51 -13.00
CA PHE A 142 -0.27 -2.94 -12.87
C PHE A 142 1.08 -3.61 -12.65
N PHE A 143 1.25 -4.25 -11.49
CA PHE A 143 2.52 -4.84 -11.09
C PHE A 143 2.35 -6.35 -10.92
N MET A 144 3.10 -7.12 -11.70
CA MET A 144 3.23 -8.56 -11.56
C MET A 144 4.71 -8.93 -11.46
N PRO A 145 5.14 -9.63 -10.41
CA PRO A 145 6.52 -10.06 -10.27
C PRO A 145 6.77 -11.25 -11.21
N PHE A 146 7.83 -11.15 -12.00
CA PHE A 146 8.27 -12.22 -12.90
C PHE A 146 9.71 -12.60 -12.59
N ASN A 147 9.92 -13.86 -12.21
CA ASN A 147 11.25 -14.40 -12.00
C ASN A 147 11.81 -14.89 -13.35
N LYS A 148 12.79 -14.14 -13.90
CA LYS A 148 13.46 -14.49 -15.17
C LYS A 148 14.18 -15.83 -15.11
N LYS A 149 14.78 -16.17 -13.96
CA LYS A 149 15.60 -17.38 -13.80
C LYS A 149 14.73 -18.64 -13.82
N GLU A 150 13.62 -18.60 -13.08
CA GLU A 150 12.67 -19.71 -12.98
C GLU A 150 11.62 -19.70 -14.10
N ARG A 151 11.57 -18.62 -14.89
CA ARG A 151 10.53 -18.35 -15.90
C ARG A 151 9.11 -18.47 -15.32
N ARG A 152 8.94 -18.08 -14.05
CA ARG A 152 7.67 -18.17 -13.31
C ARG A 152 7.19 -16.80 -12.87
N THR A 153 5.89 -16.56 -13.01
CA THR A 153 5.18 -15.44 -12.38
C THR A 153 4.80 -15.84 -10.96
N ASN A 154 5.06 -15.00 -9.96
CA ASN A 154 4.55 -15.32 -8.62
C ASN A 154 3.02 -15.26 -8.60
N HIS A 155 2.43 -15.77 -7.54
CA HIS A 155 0.98 -15.90 -7.39
C HIS A 155 0.24 -14.60 -6.97
N VAL A 156 0.88 -13.43 -7.12
CA VAL A 156 0.35 -12.15 -6.63
C VAL A 156 0.52 -11.00 -7.61
N ALA A 157 -0.52 -10.18 -7.72
CA ALA A 157 -0.55 -8.96 -8.52
C ALA A 157 -0.95 -7.77 -7.65
N LEU A 158 -0.44 -6.59 -8.00
CA LEU A 158 -0.80 -5.32 -7.35
C LEU A 158 -1.35 -4.34 -8.38
N LEU A 159 -2.42 -3.64 -8.00
CA LEU A 159 -3.05 -2.60 -8.80
C LEU A 159 -2.89 -1.25 -8.10
N GLY A 160 -2.18 -0.34 -8.75
CA GLY A 160 -2.04 1.05 -8.33
C GLY A 160 -3.19 1.89 -8.90
N LEU A 161 -4.00 2.49 -8.03
CA LEU A 161 -5.15 3.29 -8.46
C LEU A 161 -4.73 4.65 -9.02
N ALA A 162 -5.46 5.15 -10.01
CA ALA A 162 -5.22 6.45 -10.61
C ALA A 162 -5.40 7.59 -9.58
N ASN A 163 -6.44 7.50 -8.74
CA ASN A 163 -6.73 8.48 -7.69
C ASN A 163 -6.59 7.84 -6.30
N LYS A 164 -6.18 8.64 -5.30
CA LYS A 164 -6.24 8.22 -3.90
C LYS A 164 -7.71 8.23 -3.46
N LEU A 165 -8.21 7.09 -2.99
CA LEU A 165 -9.57 6.99 -2.44
C LEU A 165 -9.72 7.92 -1.24
N ASP A 166 -10.90 8.48 -1.04
CA ASP A 166 -11.19 9.36 0.09
C ASP A 166 -10.91 8.63 1.43
N ARG A 167 -10.20 9.31 2.34
CA ARG A 167 -9.81 8.70 3.62
C ARG A 167 -11.05 8.42 4.47
N ASP A 168 -12.04 9.31 4.47
CA ASP A 168 -13.24 9.25 5.31
C ASP A 168 -14.26 8.26 4.78
N GLN A 169 -14.31 8.06 3.45
CA GLN A 169 -15.27 7.15 2.84
C GLN A 169 -14.77 5.71 2.70
N TYR A 170 -13.45 5.50 2.56
CA TYR A 170 -12.84 4.21 2.28
C TYR A 170 -11.82 3.81 3.35
N ARG A 171 -11.94 2.57 3.77
CA ARG A 171 -11.07 1.88 4.73
C ARG A 171 -10.35 0.75 4.01
N TYR A 172 -9.04 0.68 4.17
CA TYR A 172 -8.19 -0.40 3.68
C TYR A 172 -7.83 -1.34 4.83
N ILE A 173 -7.56 -2.61 4.50
CA ILE A 173 -7.22 -3.62 5.50
C ILE A 173 -5.74 -3.54 5.90
N PRO A 174 -5.40 -3.53 7.20
CA PRO A 174 -4.02 -3.61 7.65
C PRO A 174 -3.40 -4.98 7.32
N LEU A 175 -2.09 -5.01 7.07
CA LEU A 175 -1.38 -6.25 6.74
C LEU A 175 -0.99 -7.04 8.00
N GLN A 176 -1.16 -8.35 7.96
CA GLN A 176 -0.64 -9.26 8.99
C GLN A 176 0.82 -9.58 8.69
N ARG A 177 1.69 -9.50 9.71
CA ARG A 177 3.13 -9.80 9.55
C ARG A 177 3.46 -11.26 9.84
N LYS A 178 2.58 -11.98 10.56
CA LYS A 178 2.75 -13.40 10.89
C LYS A 178 2.10 -14.30 9.83
N LYS A 179 2.79 -15.34 9.39
CA LYS A 179 2.21 -16.40 8.54
C LYS A 179 1.33 -17.30 9.42
N PRO A 180 0.04 -17.50 9.08
CA PRO A 180 -0.80 -18.47 9.77
C PRO A 180 -0.19 -19.88 9.73
N GLN A 181 -0.25 -20.60 10.83
CA GLN A 181 0.24 -21.97 10.98
C GLN A 181 -0.91 -22.96 10.96
N GLU A 182 -0.61 -24.24 10.76
CA GLU A 182 -1.60 -25.30 10.86
C GLU A 182 -2.38 -25.22 12.18
N GLY A 183 -3.70 -25.34 12.08
CA GLY A 183 -4.59 -25.28 13.24
C GLY A 183 -4.99 -23.87 13.67
N ASP A 184 -4.34 -22.80 13.16
CA ASP A 184 -4.75 -21.43 13.44
C ASP A 184 -6.17 -21.16 12.91
N ASP A 185 -6.97 -20.46 13.71
CA ASP A 185 -8.27 -19.95 13.30
C ASP A 185 -8.11 -18.73 12.39
N VAL A 186 -8.84 -18.75 11.27
CA VAL A 186 -8.79 -17.74 10.21
C VAL A 186 -10.18 -17.42 9.70
N LYS A 187 -10.37 -16.24 9.11
CA LYS A 187 -11.64 -15.85 8.49
C LYS A 187 -11.48 -15.68 6.99
N MET A 188 -12.26 -16.42 6.21
CA MET A 188 -12.33 -16.25 4.76
C MET A 188 -13.34 -15.15 4.42
N ALA A 189 -12.89 -14.10 3.75
CA ALA A 189 -13.77 -13.06 3.21
C ALA A 189 -14.11 -13.39 1.76
N TYR A 190 -15.40 -13.48 1.46
CA TYR A 190 -15.86 -13.81 0.12
C TYR A 190 -17.19 -13.13 -0.20
N TYR A 191 -17.46 -12.98 -1.49
CA TYR A 191 -18.72 -12.45 -2.01
C TYR A 191 -19.47 -13.57 -2.72
N GLY A 192 -20.64 -13.94 -2.21
CA GLY A 192 -21.35 -15.10 -2.75
C GLY A 192 -22.84 -15.20 -2.41
N PRO A 193 -23.54 -16.17 -3.02
CA PRO A 193 -24.96 -16.43 -2.78
C PRO A 193 -25.24 -16.83 -1.32
N PRO A 194 -26.51 -16.73 -0.86
CA PRO A 194 -27.70 -16.36 -1.62
C PRO A 194 -27.98 -14.85 -1.67
N LYS A 195 -27.39 -14.06 -0.77
CA LYS A 195 -27.68 -12.61 -0.66
C LYS A 195 -26.74 -11.73 -1.48
N TYR A 196 -25.69 -12.31 -2.08
CA TYR A 196 -24.64 -11.57 -2.80
C TYR A 196 -24.10 -10.41 -1.94
N GLN A 197 -23.55 -10.78 -0.79
CA GLN A 197 -22.98 -9.86 0.19
C GLN A 197 -21.62 -10.39 0.62
N ILE A 198 -20.75 -9.49 1.04
CA ILE A 198 -19.45 -9.87 1.62
C ILE A 198 -19.72 -10.56 2.95
N ARG A 199 -19.18 -11.77 3.10
CA ARG A 199 -19.32 -12.58 4.31
C ARG A 199 -17.96 -13.00 4.79
N LEU A 200 -17.85 -13.11 6.12
CA LEU A 200 -16.72 -13.73 6.78
C LEU A 200 -17.13 -15.15 7.21
N TYR A 201 -16.33 -16.14 6.83
CA TYR A 201 -16.49 -17.51 7.26
C TYR A 201 -15.34 -17.91 8.16
N ASP A 202 -15.65 -18.22 9.43
CA ASP A 202 -14.68 -18.73 10.38
C ASP A 202 -14.29 -20.16 10.02
N THR A 203 -12.99 -20.39 9.88
CA THR A 203 -12.42 -21.67 9.50
C THR A 203 -10.99 -21.80 10.06
N ARG A 204 -10.25 -22.82 9.63
CA ARG A 204 -8.90 -23.11 10.12
C ARG A 204 -7.93 -23.40 8.98
N VAL A 205 -6.65 -23.17 9.25
CA VAL A 205 -5.55 -23.63 8.42
C VAL A 205 -5.40 -25.15 8.58
N LEU A 206 -5.24 -25.85 7.46
CA LEU A 206 -5.03 -27.29 7.39
C LEU A 206 -3.55 -27.62 7.19
N ASP A 207 -3.19 -28.87 7.51
CA ASP A 207 -1.89 -29.43 7.17
C ASP A 207 -1.60 -29.32 5.67
N PHE A 208 -0.40 -28.85 5.36
CA PHE A 208 0.06 -28.65 3.99
C PHE A 208 0.24 -29.97 3.24
N ALA A 209 0.72 -31.03 3.91
CA ALA A 209 0.94 -32.33 3.26
C ALA A 209 -0.39 -32.95 2.81
N ARG A 210 -1.43 -32.83 3.63
CA ARG A 210 -2.80 -33.21 3.26
C ARG A 210 -3.31 -32.43 2.03
N CYS A 211 -3.01 -31.13 1.97
CA CYS A 211 -3.37 -30.29 0.82
C CYS A 211 -2.69 -30.77 -0.47
N GLN A 212 -1.39 -31.05 -0.38
CA GLN A 212 -0.61 -31.56 -1.49
C GLN A 212 -1.20 -32.87 -2.01
N ILE A 213 -1.48 -33.84 -1.12
CA ILE A 213 -2.07 -35.12 -1.50
C ILE A 213 -3.44 -34.93 -2.17
N TYR A 214 -4.32 -34.11 -1.59
CA TYR A 214 -5.66 -33.84 -2.12
C TYR A 214 -5.61 -33.33 -3.57
N TYR A 215 -4.79 -32.31 -3.85
CA TYR A 215 -4.68 -31.74 -5.18
C TYR A 215 -3.86 -32.61 -6.14
N SER A 216 -2.91 -33.39 -5.63
CA SER A 216 -2.15 -34.37 -6.40
C SER A 216 -3.05 -35.45 -7.00
N LEU A 217 -3.98 -35.96 -6.20
CA LEU A 217 -4.89 -37.04 -6.61
C LEU A 217 -5.94 -36.59 -7.63
N LYS A 218 -6.25 -35.29 -7.67
CA LYS A 218 -7.29 -34.74 -8.56
C LYS A 218 -6.75 -34.32 -9.93
N GLU A 219 -5.43 -34.47 -10.19
CA GLU A 219 -4.73 -34.04 -11.41
C GLU A 219 -4.93 -32.55 -11.80
N VAL A 220 -5.56 -31.74 -10.94
CA VAL A 220 -5.91 -30.35 -11.24
C VAL A 220 -4.68 -29.45 -11.23
N PHE A 221 -3.68 -29.82 -10.43
CA PHE A 221 -2.42 -29.09 -10.31
C PHE A 221 -1.25 -30.07 -10.36
N THR A 222 -0.25 -29.78 -11.19
CA THR A 222 0.99 -30.54 -11.20
C THR A 222 1.68 -30.38 -9.84
N ILE A 223 1.85 -31.49 -9.12
CA ILE A 223 2.34 -31.63 -7.73
C ILE A 223 3.64 -30.84 -7.44
N SER A 224 4.44 -30.55 -8.47
CA SER A 224 5.65 -29.74 -8.40
C SER A 224 5.42 -28.21 -8.35
N THR A 225 4.17 -27.76 -8.26
CA THR A 225 3.79 -26.32 -8.35
C THR A 225 3.32 -25.68 -7.05
N ILE A 226 3.10 -26.44 -5.97
CA ILE A 226 2.75 -25.84 -4.68
C ILE A 226 4.04 -25.43 -3.99
N GLU A 227 4.38 -24.14 -4.11
CA GLU A 227 5.52 -23.53 -3.41
C GLU A 227 5.38 -23.79 -1.89
N PRO A 228 6.48 -24.10 -1.17
CA PRO A 228 6.44 -24.49 0.25
C PRO A 228 5.87 -23.39 1.17
N ASP A 229 5.70 -22.18 0.64
CA ASP A 229 5.19 -21.04 1.39
C ASP A 229 3.67 -20.85 1.34
N LEU A 230 2.96 -21.64 0.52
CA LEU A 230 1.51 -21.59 0.45
C LEU A 230 0.85 -22.17 1.71
N ILE A 231 -0.38 -21.74 1.99
CA ILE A 231 -1.19 -22.28 3.10
C ILE A 231 -2.50 -22.82 2.57
N CYS A 232 -2.97 -23.91 3.18
CA CYS A 232 -4.21 -24.55 2.83
C CYS A 232 -5.28 -24.22 3.87
N VAL A 233 -6.45 -23.80 3.42
CA VAL A 233 -7.53 -23.37 4.32
C VAL A 233 -8.77 -24.18 4.02
N ARG A 234 -9.45 -24.67 5.06
CA ARG A 234 -10.69 -25.42 4.89
C ARG A 234 -11.80 -24.50 4.37
N ASN A 235 -12.42 -24.88 3.25
CA ASN A 235 -13.59 -24.21 2.69
C ASN A 235 -14.88 -24.93 3.12
N LYS A 236 -16.03 -24.31 2.85
CA LYS A 236 -17.35 -24.88 3.07
C LYS A 236 -17.54 -26.13 2.23
N ARG A 237 -18.17 -27.14 2.84
CA ARG A 237 -18.65 -28.30 2.10
C ARG A 237 -19.72 -27.85 1.11
N HIS A 238 -19.65 -28.39 -0.10
CA HIS A 238 -20.72 -28.26 -1.06
C HIS A 238 -21.90 -29.11 -0.56
N SER A 239 -23.07 -28.51 -0.42
CA SER A 239 -24.30 -29.21 -0.08
C SER A 239 -25.49 -28.44 -0.66
N LYS A 240 -26.68 -29.06 -0.68
CA LYS A 240 -27.92 -28.37 -1.09
C LYS A 240 -28.20 -27.07 -0.30
N LYS A 241 -27.59 -26.91 0.88
CA LYS A 241 -27.76 -25.73 1.75
C LYS A 241 -26.58 -24.76 1.73
N THR A 242 -25.41 -25.20 1.27
CA THR A 242 -24.16 -24.43 1.34
C THR A 242 -23.36 -24.61 0.06
N THR A 243 -23.11 -23.52 -0.66
CA THR A 243 -22.14 -23.50 -1.74
C THR A 243 -20.81 -22.99 -1.21
N CYS A 244 -19.73 -23.67 -1.59
CA CYS A 244 -18.40 -23.06 -1.48
C CYS A 244 -18.34 -21.95 -2.54
N SER A 245 -17.91 -20.77 -2.11
CA SER A 245 -18.02 -19.55 -2.91
C SER A 245 -16.79 -18.70 -2.65
N THR A 246 -15.74 -18.94 -3.41
CA THR A 246 -14.48 -18.20 -3.32
C THR A 246 -13.91 -17.92 -4.70
N ARG A 247 -13.23 -16.79 -4.83
CA ARG A 247 -12.66 -16.31 -6.09
C ARG A 247 -11.18 -16.06 -5.91
N PRO A 248 -10.38 -16.15 -6.98
CA PRO A 248 -8.99 -15.73 -6.92
C PRO A 248 -8.91 -14.27 -6.44
N GLY A 249 -7.99 -14.01 -5.51
CA GLY A 249 -7.80 -12.74 -4.83
C GLY A 249 -8.65 -12.54 -3.56
N ASP A 250 -9.54 -13.46 -3.20
CA ASP A 250 -10.33 -13.34 -1.95
C ASP A 250 -9.41 -13.23 -0.72
N PRO A 251 -9.65 -12.27 0.19
CA PRO A 251 -8.80 -12.09 1.35
C PRO A 251 -9.05 -13.13 2.45
N LEU A 252 -7.97 -13.59 3.06
CA LEU A 252 -7.97 -14.35 4.32
C LEU A 252 -7.54 -13.44 5.46
N LEU A 253 -8.26 -13.49 6.58
CA LEU A 253 -8.05 -12.57 7.69
C LEU A 253 -7.68 -13.29 8.98
N VAL A 254 -6.82 -12.63 9.77
CA VAL A 254 -6.52 -12.94 11.17
C VAL A 254 -6.56 -11.63 11.94
N ASP A 255 -7.35 -11.54 13.00
CA ASP A 255 -7.48 -10.34 13.84
C ASP A 255 -7.75 -9.04 13.05
N ASN A 256 -8.69 -9.07 12.11
CA ASN A 256 -9.02 -7.95 11.20
C ASN A 256 -7.83 -7.46 10.35
N LYS A 257 -6.79 -8.28 10.16
CA LYS A 257 -5.65 -8.02 9.27
C LYS A 257 -5.63 -9.01 8.12
N LEU A 258 -5.17 -8.56 6.96
CA LEU A 258 -4.98 -9.40 5.78
C LEU A 258 -3.85 -10.38 6.06
N ALA A 259 -4.15 -11.67 6.14
CA ALA A 259 -3.19 -12.74 6.40
C ALA A 259 -2.70 -13.40 5.10
N ALA A 260 -3.59 -13.57 4.13
CA ALA A 260 -3.28 -14.20 2.85
C ALA A 260 -4.30 -13.82 1.76
N ILE A 261 -4.02 -14.15 0.51
CA ILE A 261 -4.95 -14.00 -0.62
C ILE A 261 -5.19 -15.36 -1.29
N ASN A 262 -6.43 -15.62 -1.71
CA ASN A 262 -6.78 -16.84 -2.42
C ASN A 262 -6.12 -16.83 -3.81
N ILE A 263 -5.50 -17.93 -4.21
CA ILE A 263 -4.74 -18.00 -5.47
C ILE A 263 -5.61 -18.51 -6.62
N TYR A 264 -6.34 -19.61 -6.41
CA TYR A 264 -7.00 -20.39 -7.47
C TYR A 264 -8.53 -20.26 -7.49
N GLY A 265 -9.12 -19.62 -6.47
CA GLY A 265 -10.56 -19.55 -6.26
C GLY A 265 -11.11 -20.79 -5.57
N GLU A 266 -12.42 -20.99 -5.74
CA GLU A 266 -13.15 -22.12 -5.17
C GLU A 266 -12.74 -23.45 -5.80
N HIS A 267 -12.52 -24.44 -4.93
CA HIS A 267 -12.51 -25.84 -5.32
C HIS A 267 -13.51 -26.59 -4.45
N CYS A 268 -14.74 -26.66 -4.95
CA CYS A 268 -15.81 -27.39 -4.32
C CYS A 268 -15.89 -28.78 -4.95
N ASP A 269 -15.51 -29.83 -4.22
CA ASP A 269 -15.87 -31.19 -4.60
C ASP A 269 -17.39 -31.38 -4.37
N GLU A 270 -18.03 -32.08 -5.29
CA GLU A 270 -19.46 -32.43 -5.21
C GLU A 270 -19.73 -33.64 -4.29
N ASP A 271 -18.67 -34.36 -3.90
CA ASP A 271 -18.75 -35.52 -3.02
C ASP A 271 -18.99 -35.08 -1.56
N ASP A 272 -20.10 -35.54 -0.97
CA ASP A 272 -20.59 -35.16 0.38
C ASP A 272 -19.55 -35.40 1.52
N ASP A 273 -18.58 -36.30 1.31
CA ASP A 273 -17.55 -36.67 2.29
C ASP A 273 -16.20 -35.96 2.11
N SER A 274 -16.05 -35.17 1.05
CA SER A 274 -14.80 -34.46 0.76
C SER A 274 -14.63 -33.23 1.66
N THR A 275 -13.40 -32.96 2.10
CA THR A 275 -13.06 -31.71 2.79
C THR A 275 -12.57 -30.73 1.75
N ASN A 276 -13.45 -29.81 1.33
CA ASN A 276 -13.07 -28.72 0.44
C ASN A 276 -11.98 -27.87 1.08
N MET A 277 -11.01 -27.52 0.28
CA MET A 277 -9.87 -26.73 0.69
C MET A 277 -9.50 -25.75 -0.41
N ASP A 278 -8.97 -24.61 0.01
CA ASP A 278 -8.53 -23.53 -0.86
C ASP A 278 -7.06 -23.23 -0.56
N ILE A 279 -6.33 -22.84 -1.60
CA ILE A 279 -4.91 -22.48 -1.49
C ILE A 279 -4.76 -20.97 -1.43
N TYR A 280 -4.00 -20.51 -0.43
CA TYR A 280 -3.77 -19.12 -0.14
C TYR A 280 -2.26 -18.80 -0.15
N LEU A 281 -1.93 -17.60 -0.63
CA LEU A 281 -0.58 -17.03 -0.55
C LEU A 281 -0.48 -16.12 0.67
N PRO A 282 0.35 -16.44 1.68
CA PRO A 282 0.53 -15.58 2.85
C PRO A 282 1.03 -14.20 2.47
N ILE A 283 0.41 -13.15 3.03
CA ILE A 283 0.80 -11.77 2.70
C ILE A 283 2.23 -11.45 3.13
N ARG A 284 2.75 -12.16 4.15
CA ARG A 284 4.10 -11.97 4.68
C ARG A 284 5.17 -12.06 3.58
N THR A 285 5.05 -13.00 2.65
CA THR A 285 6.00 -13.20 1.55
C THR A 285 5.87 -12.12 0.47
N VAL A 286 4.72 -11.43 0.43
CA VAL A 286 4.38 -10.40 -0.56
C VAL A 286 4.82 -9.00 -0.10
N ILE A 287 5.07 -8.77 1.19
CA ILE A 287 5.41 -7.44 1.75
C ILE A 287 6.57 -6.74 0.99
N PRO A 288 7.71 -7.39 0.69
CA PRO A 288 8.80 -6.73 -0.04
C PRO A 288 8.37 -6.25 -1.44
N PHE A 289 7.52 -7.03 -2.11
CA PHE A 289 6.98 -6.66 -3.41
C PHE A 289 5.98 -5.49 -3.30
N ILE A 290 5.15 -5.46 -2.26
CA ILE A 290 4.25 -4.32 -1.97
C ILE A 290 5.05 -3.03 -1.77
N GLN A 291 6.16 -3.08 -1.03
CA GLN A 291 7.03 -1.92 -0.82
C GLN A 291 7.59 -1.41 -2.14
N THR A 292 8.19 -2.30 -2.93
CA THR A 292 8.77 -1.97 -4.24
C THR A 292 7.73 -1.35 -5.20
N ALA A 293 6.54 -1.96 -5.29
CA ALA A 293 5.47 -1.45 -6.13
C ALA A 293 4.91 -0.10 -5.64
N THR A 294 4.85 0.09 -4.32
CA THR A 294 4.41 1.36 -3.72
C THR A 294 5.40 2.48 -4.02
N ASP A 295 6.70 2.21 -3.94
CA ASP A 295 7.74 3.20 -4.23
C ASP A 295 7.79 3.54 -5.72
N ALA A 296 7.65 2.54 -6.59
CA ALA A 296 7.47 2.78 -8.03
C ALA A 296 6.24 3.66 -8.29
N LEU A 297 5.09 3.35 -7.69
CA LEU A 297 3.86 4.15 -7.86
C LEU A 297 4.02 5.58 -7.33
N ARG A 298 4.73 5.79 -6.23
CA ARG A 298 5.04 7.13 -5.70
C ARG A 298 5.89 7.92 -6.69
N ALA A 299 6.94 7.30 -7.24
CA ALA A 299 7.81 7.92 -8.23
C ALA A 299 7.03 8.35 -9.49
N PHE A 300 6.15 7.49 -10.01
CA PHE A 300 5.31 7.82 -11.19
C PHE A 300 4.30 8.93 -10.94
N THR A 301 3.83 9.08 -9.70
CA THR A 301 2.71 9.98 -9.37
C THR A 301 3.16 11.26 -8.67
N GLY A 302 4.46 11.43 -8.44
CA GLY A 302 5.03 12.59 -7.75
C GLY A 302 4.49 12.81 -6.33
N SER A 303 3.98 11.75 -5.67
CA SER A 303 3.11 11.88 -4.49
C SER A 303 3.76 11.62 -3.14
N GLY A 304 5.08 11.84 -3.02
CA GLY A 304 5.81 11.79 -1.75
C GLY A 304 7.07 12.65 -1.74
N PRO A 305 7.57 13.07 -0.57
CA PRO A 305 8.94 13.55 -0.45
C PRO A 305 9.84 12.40 -0.86
N PHE A 306 10.68 12.60 -1.88
CA PHE A 306 11.77 11.67 -2.13
C PHE A 306 12.60 11.66 -0.84
N ASN A 307 12.92 10.49 -0.30
CA ASN A 307 14.02 10.44 0.65
C ASN A 307 15.21 11.03 -0.10
N GLU A 308 15.69 12.20 0.30
CA GLU A 308 16.96 12.77 -0.14
C GLU A 308 18.11 11.94 0.44
N SER A 309 18.06 10.62 0.24
CA SER A 309 19.10 9.71 0.66
C SER A 309 20.21 9.76 -0.38
N HIS A 310 21.26 10.53 -0.02
CA HIS A 310 22.64 10.56 -0.51
C HIS A 310 22.90 10.34 -2.01
N ALA A 311 23.66 11.28 -2.59
CA ALA A 311 24.17 11.32 -3.95
C ALA A 311 25.09 10.13 -4.32
N ASN A 312 24.55 8.92 -4.34
CA ASN A 312 25.11 7.82 -5.10
C ASN A 312 24.47 7.79 -6.48
N ALA A 313 25.24 7.33 -7.47
CA ALA A 313 24.81 7.23 -8.85
C ALA A 313 23.40 6.64 -8.93
N LEU A 314 22.50 7.37 -9.58
CA LEU A 314 21.11 6.99 -9.79
C LEU A 314 21.07 5.54 -10.26
N THR A 315 20.20 4.73 -9.64
CA THR A 315 20.02 3.37 -10.11
C THR A 315 19.62 3.41 -11.59
N PRO A 316 20.03 2.43 -12.42
CA PRO A 316 19.69 2.40 -13.84
C PRO A 316 18.18 2.52 -14.11
N LEU A 317 17.34 2.12 -13.12
CA LEU A 317 15.90 2.33 -13.11
C LEU A 317 15.52 3.82 -13.01
N LEU A 318 16.08 4.56 -12.05
CA LEU A 318 15.83 6.01 -11.94
C LEU A 318 16.34 6.76 -13.17
N GLU A 319 17.46 6.31 -13.75
CA GLU A 319 18.03 6.93 -14.95
C GLU A 319 17.18 6.70 -16.21
N SER A 320 16.60 5.51 -16.38
CA SER A 320 15.67 5.23 -17.49
C SER A 320 14.32 5.96 -17.30
N LEU A 321 13.90 6.15 -16.05
CA LEU A 321 12.68 6.89 -15.68
C LEU A 321 12.81 8.40 -15.94
N ILE A 322 13.98 8.99 -15.67
CA ILE A 322 14.27 10.40 -16.01
C ILE A 322 14.29 10.60 -17.53
N LYS A 323 14.80 9.62 -18.29
CA LYS A 323 14.88 9.68 -19.76
C LYS A 323 13.55 9.40 -20.48
N ARG A 324 12.44 9.16 -19.77
CA ARG A 324 11.06 8.98 -20.30
C ARG A 324 10.92 7.96 -21.43
N SER A 325 11.73 6.90 -21.43
CA SER A 325 11.58 5.76 -22.36
C SER A 325 10.76 4.65 -21.67
N PRO A 326 9.60 4.22 -22.19
CA PRO A 326 8.91 3.06 -21.64
C PRO A 326 9.56 1.79 -22.16
N ASN A 327 9.66 0.77 -21.31
CA ASN A 327 9.25 -0.62 -21.60
C ASN A 327 9.68 -1.52 -20.42
N VAL A 328 8.67 -2.08 -19.74
CA VAL A 328 8.68 -3.27 -18.87
C VAL A 328 9.97 -3.51 -18.07
N TYR A 329 9.95 -3.19 -16.77
CA TYR A 329 11.00 -3.64 -15.85
C TYR A 329 10.67 -5.03 -15.30
N VAL A 330 11.65 -5.91 -15.39
CA VAL A 330 11.64 -7.23 -14.77
C VAL A 330 12.80 -7.27 -13.79
N GLY A 331 12.48 -7.32 -12.50
CA GLY A 331 13.43 -7.28 -11.40
C GLY A 331 14.58 -8.27 -11.58
N GLY A 332 15.80 -7.77 -11.44
CA GLY A 332 16.93 -8.61 -11.07
C GLY A 332 16.79 -9.06 -9.61
N ALA A 333 17.52 -10.12 -9.22
CA ALA A 333 17.61 -10.51 -7.83
C ALA A 333 18.09 -9.31 -7.00
N LEU A 334 17.25 -8.87 -6.06
CA LEU A 334 17.67 -7.91 -5.04
C LEU A 334 18.77 -8.60 -4.22
N PRO A 335 19.90 -7.93 -3.93
CA PRO A 335 20.82 -8.44 -2.93
C PRO A 335 20.03 -8.66 -1.64
N GLU A 336 20.22 -9.80 -0.99
CA GLU A 336 19.65 -10.06 0.33
C GLU A 336 20.17 -8.99 1.28
N ILE A 337 19.32 -8.01 1.60
CA ILE A 337 19.63 -6.99 2.58
C ILE A 337 19.43 -7.66 3.95
N PRO A 338 20.45 -7.72 4.82
CA PRO A 338 20.33 -8.31 6.15
C PRO A 338 19.16 -7.72 6.95
N PHE A 339 18.59 -8.53 7.83
CA PHE A 339 17.42 -8.20 8.63
C PHE A 339 17.62 -6.96 9.53
N ASP A 340 18.88 -6.68 9.89
CA ASP A 340 19.34 -5.62 10.77
C ASP A 340 19.90 -4.40 10.03
N ASP A 341 19.75 -4.33 8.71
CA ASP A 341 20.13 -3.17 7.92
C ASP A 341 19.19 -1.97 8.22
N PRO A 342 19.72 -0.75 8.44
CA PRO A 342 18.93 0.46 8.63
C PRO A 342 17.92 0.73 7.50
N ILE A 343 18.22 0.29 6.27
CA ILE A 343 17.33 0.40 5.11
C ILE A 343 16.07 -0.48 5.28
N ASN A 344 16.14 -1.54 6.08
CA ASN A 344 15.02 -2.41 6.46
C ASN A 344 14.34 -1.99 7.79
N GLY A 345 14.67 -0.82 8.33
CA GLY A 345 14.14 -0.38 9.63
C GLY A 345 14.77 -1.10 10.82
N GLY A 346 15.96 -1.69 10.63
CA GLY A 346 16.85 -2.05 11.73
C GLY A 346 17.24 -0.80 12.53
N PRO A 347 17.57 -0.93 13.83
CA PRO A 347 18.01 0.21 14.61
C PRO A 347 19.27 0.82 13.96
N ASP A 348 19.33 2.15 13.85
CA ASP A 348 20.55 2.85 13.44
C ASP A 348 21.70 2.33 14.30
N ARG A 349 22.65 1.63 13.67
CA ARG A 349 23.88 1.24 14.35
C ARG A 349 24.59 2.54 14.69
N GLN A 350 24.39 3.04 15.91
CA GLN A 350 25.24 4.06 16.50
C GLN A 350 26.68 3.61 16.26
N ALA A 351 27.51 4.50 15.72
CA ALA A 351 28.90 4.22 15.41
C ALA A 351 29.60 3.69 16.65
N LYS A 352 29.73 2.36 16.75
CA LYS A 352 30.54 1.73 17.78
C LYS A 352 32.00 2.06 17.46
N ASN A 353 32.69 2.63 18.45
CA ASN A 353 34.11 2.91 18.36
C ASN A 353 34.86 1.60 18.05
N PRO A 354 35.68 1.55 16.99
CA PRO A 354 36.35 0.33 16.54
C PRO A 354 37.46 -0.16 17.49
N ILE A 355 37.65 0.49 18.64
CA ILE A 355 38.72 0.17 19.60
C ILE A 355 38.25 -0.87 20.64
N ASP A 356 36.95 -0.95 20.95
CA ASP A 356 36.47 -1.83 22.02
C ASP A 356 36.32 -3.31 21.58
N ASP A 357 36.13 -3.58 20.29
CA ASP A 357 36.02 -4.96 19.76
C ASP A 357 37.39 -5.66 19.57
N HIS A 358 38.50 -4.91 19.62
CA HIS A 358 39.83 -5.51 19.47
C HIS A 358 40.38 -6.10 20.79
N VAL A 359 39.83 -5.69 21.94
CA VAL A 359 40.24 -6.20 23.27
C VAL A 359 39.42 -7.42 23.68
N ALA A 360 38.19 -7.56 23.19
CA ALA A 360 37.31 -8.69 23.52
C ALA A 360 37.61 -9.99 22.74
N SER A 361 38.41 -9.93 21.66
CA SER A 361 38.68 -11.08 20.78
C SER A 361 40.01 -11.80 21.06
N VAL A 362 40.78 -11.41 22.09
CA VAL A 362 42.13 -11.97 22.36
C VAL A 362 42.18 -12.87 23.62
N LEU A 363 41.08 -13.04 24.37
CA LEU A 363 41.13 -13.71 25.68
C LEU A 363 40.58 -15.15 25.78
N ASP A 364 40.12 -15.77 24.69
CA ASP A 364 39.55 -17.13 24.76
C ASP A 364 40.32 -18.19 23.94
N TYR A 365 41.66 -18.14 23.97
CA TYR A 365 42.49 -19.33 23.69
C TYR A 365 43.76 -19.30 24.55
N TYR A 366 43.60 -19.58 25.85
CA TYR A 366 44.50 -20.40 26.68
C TYR A 366 43.74 -20.98 27.87
#